data_AF-A0A1S3QB46-F1
#
_entry.id   AF-A0A1S3QB46-F1
#
_cell.length_a   1.000
_cell.length_b   1.000
_cell.length_c   1.000
_cell.angle_alpha   90.00
_cell.angle_beta   90.00
_cell.angle_gamma   90.00
#
_symmetry.space_group_name_H-M   'P 1'
#
loop_
_entity.id
_entity.type
_entity.pdbx_description
1 polymer ?
#
loop_
_entity_poly.entity_id
_entity_poly.type
_entity_poly.pdbx_seq_one_letter_code
_entity_poly.pdbx_strand_id
1 'polypeptide(L)'
;CGTIDYGSYLNLTERNLQDAQKFLLMNEVIQPVQPVPYFMEDNVRFSHVAVDVVQGKDMLFHIIYLATDYGTIRKVLSPLNQSMGSCLLDEIELFPPRRRQPIRSLLILHSSSELYVGVRDQVIKIPLMRCDFHKTR
;
A
#
# COMPACT_ATOMS: atom_id res chain seq x y z
N CYS A 1 -30.11 14.85 16.18
CA CYS A 1 -28.77 15.49 16.21
C CYS A 1 -28.92 16.89 16.77
N GLY A 2 -28.21 17.20 17.86
CA GLY A 2 -28.10 18.57 18.38
C GLY A 2 -26.84 19.23 17.84
N THR A 3 -26.71 20.54 18.00
CA THR A 3 -25.44 21.26 17.79
C THR A 3 -24.79 21.51 19.15
N ILE A 4 -23.48 21.39 19.22
CA ILE A 4 -22.74 21.75 20.43
C ILE A 4 -22.67 23.28 20.49
N ASP A 5 -23.40 23.87 21.43
CA ASP A 5 -23.49 25.33 21.58
C ASP A 5 -22.46 25.89 22.60
N TYR A 6 -21.51 25.08 23.08
CA TYR A 6 -20.47 25.51 24.02
C TYR A 6 -19.11 24.84 23.81
N GLY A 7 -18.02 25.59 23.99
CA GLY A 7 -16.64 25.11 23.88
C GLY A 7 -16.01 25.32 22.50
N SER A 8 -14.79 24.82 22.30
CA SER A 8 -14.00 25.00 21.06
C SER A 8 -14.58 24.30 19.82
N TYR A 9 -15.70 23.60 19.98
CA TYR A 9 -16.32 22.73 18.98
C TYR A 9 -17.72 23.23 18.56
N LEU A 10 -17.93 24.55 18.65
CA LEU A 10 -19.12 25.22 18.14
C LEU A 10 -19.36 24.83 16.67
N ASN A 11 -20.60 24.43 16.35
CA ASN A 11 -21.07 23.95 15.03
C ASN A 11 -20.78 22.47 14.70
N LEU A 12 -20.27 21.66 15.63
CA LEU A 12 -20.26 20.21 15.42
C LEU A 12 -21.62 19.60 15.75
N THR A 13 -22.05 18.66 14.91
CA THR A 13 -23.23 17.83 15.17
C THR A 13 -22.94 16.86 16.30
N GLU A 14 -23.70 16.99 17.38
CA GLU A 14 -23.68 16.03 18.47
C GLU A 14 -24.58 14.84 18.12
N ARG A 15 -23.96 13.66 18.17
CA ARG A 15 -24.67 12.39 18.06
C ARG A 15 -25.06 11.95 19.47
N ASN A 16 -26.37 11.78 19.70
CA ASN A 16 -26.85 11.22 20.96
C ASN A 16 -26.14 9.87 21.21
N LEU A 17 -25.63 9.65 22.42
CA LEU A 17 -24.90 8.44 22.79
C LEU A 17 -25.71 7.17 22.48
N GLN A 18 -27.03 7.18 22.69
CA GLN A 18 -27.90 6.05 22.38
C GLN A 18 -27.91 5.76 20.87
N ASP A 19 -27.95 6.80 20.04
CA ASP A 19 -27.90 6.67 18.58
C ASP A 19 -26.50 6.24 18.11
N ALA A 20 -25.43 6.74 18.74
CA ALA A 20 -24.06 6.35 18.44
C ALA A 20 -23.80 4.88 18.76
N GLN A 21 -24.38 4.37 19.86
CA GLN A 21 -24.31 2.96 20.25
C GLN A 21 -25.19 2.07 19.37
N LYS A 22 -26.31 2.60 18.85
CA LYS A 22 -27.26 1.85 18.02
C LYS A 22 -26.88 1.80 16.54
N PHE A 23 -26.32 2.88 15.99
CA PHE A 23 -26.09 3.05 14.57
C PHE A 23 -24.59 3.21 14.26
N LEU A 24 -23.86 2.11 14.26
CA LEU A 24 -22.39 2.15 14.11
C LEU A 24 -21.90 2.41 12.69
N LEU A 25 -22.74 2.14 11.67
CA LEU A 25 -22.36 2.26 10.26
C LEU A 25 -22.88 3.56 9.66
N MET A 26 -22.07 4.15 8.78
CA MET A 26 -22.46 5.30 7.97
C MET A 26 -23.20 4.84 6.73
N ASN A 27 -24.16 5.65 6.28
CA ASN A 27 -24.91 5.38 5.05
C ASN A 27 -24.08 5.61 3.78
N GLU A 28 -23.15 6.57 3.84
CA GLU A 28 -22.31 6.93 2.69
C GLU A 28 -21.06 6.05 2.61
N VAL A 29 -20.70 5.68 1.38
CA VAL A 29 -19.50 4.91 1.08
C VAL A 29 -18.30 5.84 0.89
N ILE A 30 -17.14 5.43 1.40
CA ILE A 30 -15.88 6.15 1.14
C ILE A 30 -15.43 5.84 -0.29
N GLN A 31 -15.34 6.86 -1.11
CA GLN A 31 -14.80 6.75 -2.47
C GLN A 31 -13.26 6.82 -2.44
N PRO A 32 -12.56 5.98 -3.22
CA PRO A 32 -11.13 6.17 -3.45
C PRO A 32 -10.87 7.50 -4.17
N VAL A 33 -9.62 7.98 -4.12
CA VAL A 33 -9.20 9.21 -4.81
C VAL A 33 -9.49 9.16 -6.32
N GLN A 34 -9.42 7.96 -6.91
CA GLN A 34 -9.80 7.71 -8.31
C GLN A 34 -10.68 6.44 -8.39
N PRO A 35 -11.70 6.41 -9.27
CA PRO A 35 -12.60 5.25 -9.39
C PRO A 35 -11.91 3.96 -9.86
N VAL A 36 -10.78 4.09 -10.57
CA VAL A 36 -10.00 2.97 -11.09
C VAL A 36 -8.85 2.67 -10.12
N PRO A 37 -8.68 1.43 -9.64
CA PRO A 37 -7.56 1.07 -8.78
C PRO A 37 -6.23 1.31 -9.47
N TYR A 38 -5.22 1.75 -8.70
CA TYR A 38 -3.90 2.02 -9.28
C TYR A 38 -3.29 0.79 -9.91
N PHE A 39 -3.43 -0.39 -9.31
CA PHE A 39 -2.91 -1.64 -9.85
C PHE A 39 -3.91 -2.77 -9.63
N MET A 40 -4.11 -3.58 -10.66
CA MET A 40 -4.91 -4.81 -10.61
C MET A 40 -4.20 -5.90 -11.39
N GLU A 41 -4.32 -7.13 -10.91
CA GLU A 41 -3.78 -8.31 -11.57
C GLU A 41 -4.75 -9.46 -11.35
N ASP A 42 -5.11 -10.16 -12.43
CA ASP A 42 -6.05 -11.28 -12.38
C ASP A 42 -5.43 -12.48 -11.68
N ASN A 43 -6.25 -13.22 -10.92
CA ASN A 43 -5.84 -14.43 -10.19
C ASN A 43 -4.71 -14.23 -9.17
N VAL A 44 -4.47 -12.99 -8.73
CA VAL A 44 -3.47 -12.66 -7.71
C VAL A 44 -4.15 -12.03 -6.50
N ARG A 45 -3.80 -12.54 -5.31
CA ARG A 45 -4.25 -11.99 -4.04
C ARG A 45 -3.10 -11.26 -3.36
N PHE A 46 -3.21 -9.94 -3.28
CA PHE A 46 -2.29 -9.14 -2.46
C PHE A 46 -2.67 -9.23 -0.98
N SER A 47 -1.66 -9.36 -0.13
CA SER A 47 -1.80 -9.55 1.32
C SER A 47 -1.30 -8.35 2.12
N HIS A 48 -0.25 -7.67 1.65
CA HIS A 48 0.34 -6.51 2.32
C HIS A 48 0.77 -5.47 1.29
N VAL A 49 0.78 -4.22 1.72
CA VAL A 49 1.22 -3.08 0.93
C VAL A 49 2.22 -2.25 1.74
N ALA A 50 3.27 -1.78 1.08
CA ALA A 50 4.15 -0.74 1.59
C ALA A 50 4.39 0.27 0.47
N VAL A 51 4.43 1.57 0.79
CA VAL A 51 4.58 2.63 -0.20
C VAL A 51 5.81 3.45 0.15
N ASP A 52 6.65 3.71 -0.85
CA ASP A 52 7.80 4.58 -0.75
C ASP A 52 7.61 5.83 -1.62
N VAL A 53 8.26 6.92 -1.25
CA VAL A 53 8.31 8.15 -2.05
C VAL A 53 9.75 8.36 -2.49
N VAL A 54 10.01 8.18 -3.77
CA VAL A 54 11.36 8.18 -4.34
C VAL A 54 11.58 9.43 -5.18
N GLN A 55 12.69 10.12 -4.96
CA GLN A 55 13.15 11.19 -5.82
C GLN A 55 13.72 10.59 -7.12
N GLY A 56 13.01 10.78 -8.22
CA GLY A 56 13.56 10.55 -9.54
C GLY A 56 14.37 11.76 -10.02
N LYS A 57 14.64 11.82 -11.34
CA LYS A 57 15.45 12.90 -11.92
C LYS A 57 14.85 14.28 -11.66
N ASP A 58 13.57 14.46 -11.97
CA ASP A 58 12.92 15.77 -11.98
C ASP A 58 11.72 15.87 -11.01
N MET A 59 11.23 14.73 -10.49
CA MET A 59 10.05 14.70 -9.63
C MET A 59 10.04 13.51 -8.66
N LEU A 60 9.13 13.57 -7.68
CA LEU A 60 8.86 12.48 -6.75
C LEU A 60 7.91 11.45 -7.37
N PHE A 61 8.11 10.19 -7.02
CA PHE A 61 7.32 9.06 -7.47
C PHE A 61 6.85 8.24 -6.28
N HIS A 62 5.60 7.78 -6.30
CA HIS A 62 5.15 6.76 -5.35
C HIS A 62 5.45 5.38 -5.92
N ILE A 63 6.26 4.62 -5.19
CA ILE A 63 6.55 3.22 -5.49
C ILE A 63 5.78 2.35 -4.50
N ILE A 64 4.91 1.51 -5.03
CA ILE A 64 4.02 0.63 -4.27
C ILE A 64 4.62 -0.79 -4.32
N TYR A 65 4.89 -1.36 -3.15
CA TYR A 65 5.30 -2.74 -2.98
C TYR A 65 4.09 -3.55 -2.53
N LEU A 66 3.64 -4.50 -3.36
CA LEU A 66 2.49 -5.36 -3.06
C LEU A 66 2.97 -6.80 -2.86
N ALA A 67 2.82 -7.31 -1.64
CA ALA A 67 3.12 -8.70 -1.32
C ALA A 67 1.95 -9.61 -1.66
N THR A 68 2.23 -10.81 -2.18
CA THR A 68 1.23 -11.85 -2.41
C THR A 68 1.19 -12.86 -1.26
N ASP A 69 0.12 -13.65 -1.20
CA ASP A 69 -0.02 -14.76 -0.25
C ASP A 69 0.77 -16.03 -0.65
N TYR A 70 1.49 -16.00 -1.77
CA TYR A 70 2.36 -17.09 -2.24
C TYR A 70 3.85 -16.68 -2.39
N GLY A 71 4.27 -15.61 -1.74
CA GLY A 71 5.69 -15.30 -1.55
C GLY A 71 6.35 -14.54 -2.71
N THR A 72 5.58 -13.73 -3.42
CA THR A 72 6.08 -12.78 -4.43
C THR A 72 5.79 -11.34 -4.03
N ILE A 73 6.58 -10.39 -4.52
CA ILE A 73 6.36 -8.96 -4.31
C ILE A 73 6.34 -8.26 -5.67
N ARG A 74 5.27 -7.52 -5.95
CA ARG A 74 5.16 -6.62 -7.11
C ARG A 74 5.72 -5.25 -6.70
N LYS A 75 6.66 -4.72 -7.47
CA LYS A 75 7.12 -3.32 -7.35
C LYS A 75 6.43 -2.51 -8.45
N VAL A 76 5.58 -1.58 -8.07
CA VAL A 76 4.69 -0.86 -8.98
C VAL A 76 4.92 0.64 -8.87
N LEU A 77 5.06 1.32 -10.00
CA LEU A 77 5.02 2.77 -10.08
C LEU A 77 3.57 3.22 -10.09
N SER A 78 3.20 4.17 -9.22
CA SER A 78 1.86 4.77 -9.24
C SER A 78 1.60 5.54 -10.54
N PRO A 79 0.32 5.70 -10.94
CA PRO A 79 -0.07 6.66 -11.97
C PRO A 79 0.54 8.04 -11.74
N LEU A 80 1.08 8.67 -12.80
CA LEU A 80 1.58 10.06 -12.74
C LEU A 80 0.46 11.08 -12.96
N ASN A 81 -0.59 10.67 -13.65
CA ASN A 81 -1.76 11.46 -13.98
C ASN A 81 -2.95 10.51 -14.25
N GLN A 82 -4.14 11.06 -14.47
CA GLN A 82 -5.37 10.28 -14.66
C GLN A 82 -5.39 9.47 -15.97
N SER A 83 -4.54 9.82 -16.94
CA SER A 83 -4.46 9.15 -18.24
C SER A 83 -3.43 8.03 -18.30
N MET A 84 -2.45 8.03 -17.39
CA MET A 84 -1.41 7.00 -17.31
C MET A 84 -1.77 5.97 -16.25
N GLY A 85 -1.80 4.70 -16.62
CA GLY A 85 -1.91 3.60 -15.67
C GLY A 85 -0.67 3.47 -14.78
N SER A 86 -0.75 2.61 -13.77
CA SER A 86 0.44 2.17 -13.07
C SER A 86 1.35 1.33 -13.98
N CYS A 87 2.62 1.20 -13.57
CA CYS A 87 3.58 0.37 -14.27
C CYS A 87 4.18 -0.66 -13.31
N LEU A 88 4.10 -1.94 -13.67
CA LEU A 88 4.82 -3.00 -12.96
C LEU A 88 6.30 -2.92 -13.32
N LEU A 89 7.13 -2.51 -12.35
CA LEU A 89 8.57 -2.35 -12.53
C LEU A 89 9.32 -3.67 -12.30
N ASP A 90 8.87 -4.49 -11.35
CA ASP A 90 9.60 -5.67 -10.91
C ASP A 90 8.69 -6.73 -10.27
N GLU A 91 9.06 -8.01 -10.42
CA GLU A 91 8.48 -9.14 -9.72
C GLU A 91 9.58 -9.84 -8.91
N ILE A 92 9.45 -9.81 -7.59
CA ILE A 92 10.43 -10.39 -6.68
C ILE A 92 9.89 -11.69 -6.13
N GLU A 93 10.38 -12.82 -6.63
CA GLU A 93 10.12 -14.14 -6.05
C GLU A 93 11.08 -14.40 -4.89
N LEU A 94 10.54 -14.57 -3.68
CA LEU A 94 11.37 -14.79 -2.48
C LEU A 94 11.90 -16.21 -2.37
N PHE A 95 11.17 -17.17 -2.95
CA PHE A 95 11.45 -18.59 -2.88
C PHE A 95 11.16 -19.25 -4.23
N PRO A 96 11.88 -20.34 -4.56
CA PRO A 96 11.54 -21.14 -5.73
C PRO A 96 10.12 -21.73 -5.60
N PRO A 97 9.45 -22.09 -6.70
CA PRO A 97 8.03 -22.48 -6.71
C PRO A 97 7.63 -23.54 -5.67
N ARG A 98 8.51 -24.52 -5.40
CA ARG A 98 8.26 -25.61 -4.44
C ARG A 98 8.35 -25.20 -2.96
N ARG A 99 8.83 -23.99 -2.66
CA ARG A 99 9.04 -23.46 -1.30
C ARG A 99 8.33 -22.13 -1.07
N ARG A 100 7.40 -21.77 -1.97
CA ARG A 100 6.56 -20.58 -1.81
C ARG A 100 5.81 -20.64 -0.48
N GLN A 101 5.79 -19.51 0.22
CA GLN A 101 5.08 -19.35 1.47
C GLN A 101 4.50 -17.93 1.58
N PRO A 102 3.41 -17.74 2.34
CA PRO A 102 2.80 -16.43 2.50
C PRO A 102 3.71 -15.42 3.19
N ILE A 103 3.70 -14.18 2.67
CA ILE A 103 4.31 -13.04 3.35
C ILE A 103 3.41 -12.64 4.52
N ARG A 104 4.01 -12.43 5.70
CA ARG A 104 3.34 -12.12 6.97
C ARG A 104 3.54 -10.67 7.42
N SER A 105 4.59 -10.01 6.94
CA SER A 105 4.79 -8.58 7.14
C SER A 105 5.64 -8.01 6.02
N LEU A 106 5.39 -6.75 5.71
CA LEU A 106 6.10 -5.99 4.69
C LEU A 106 6.34 -4.59 5.23
N LEU A 107 7.60 -4.24 5.50
CA LEU A 107 7.98 -3.00 6.16
C LEU A 107 9.17 -2.34 5.44
N ILE A 108 9.08 -1.04 5.20
CA ILE A 108 10.18 -0.26 4.62
C ILE A 108 10.96 0.40 5.75
N LEU A 109 12.28 0.27 5.72
CA LEU A 109 13.20 1.07 6.52
C LEU A 109 13.87 2.11 5.61
N HIS A 110 13.33 3.33 5.60
CA HIS A 110 13.79 4.39 4.70
C HIS A 110 15.25 4.80 4.96
N SER A 111 15.71 4.80 6.22
CA SER A 111 17.08 5.23 6.59
C SER A 111 18.18 4.39 5.97
N SER A 112 17.90 3.12 5.66
CA SER A 112 18.83 2.21 4.98
C SER A 112 18.39 1.85 3.56
N SER A 113 17.26 2.37 3.09
CA SER A 113 16.64 2.02 1.81
C SER A 113 16.43 0.50 1.63
N GLU A 114 15.85 -0.14 2.64
CA GLU A 114 15.62 -1.60 2.68
C GLU A 114 14.14 -1.94 2.87
N LEU A 115 13.70 -3.01 2.22
CA LEU A 115 12.41 -3.66 2.42
C LEU A 115 12.60 -4.92 3.26
N TYR A 116 11.98 -4.95 4.44
CA TYR A 116 11.95 -6.11 5.32
C TYR A 116 10.68 -6.91 5.10
N VAL A 117 10.85 -8.20 4.85
CA VAL A 117 9.78 -9.14 4.55
C VAL A 117 9.77 -10.24 5.60
N GLY A 118 8.74 -10.26 6.44
CA GLY A 118 8.53 -11.32 7.40
C GLY A 118 7.83 -12.51 6.76
N VAL A 119 8.39 -13.70 6.95
CA VAL A 119 7.77 -14.98 6.57
C VAL A 119 7.62 -15.85 7.83
N ARG A 120 7.33 -17.15 7.70
CA ARG A 120 7.04 -17.99 8.87
C ARG A 120 8.22 -18.13 9.82
N ASP A 121 9.41 -18.30 9.26
CA ASP A 121 10.61 -18.80 9.94
C ASP A 121 11.80 -17.83 9.88
N GLN A 122 11.71 -16.78 9.08
CA GLN A 122 12.80 -15.82 8.88
C GLN A 122 12.28 -14.43 8.48
N VAL A 123 13.19 -13.45 8.51
CA VAL A 123 12.99 -12.12 7.95
C VAL A 123 13.99 -11.95 6.81
N ILE A 124 13.50 -11.52 5.65
CA ILE A 124 14.32 -11.28 4.46
C ILE A 124 14.49 -9.77 4.29
N LYS A 125 15.72 -9.34 4.04
CA LYS A 125 16.06 -7.96 3.74
C LYS A 125 16.31 -7.80 2.24
N ILE A 126 15.63 -6.86 1.59
CA ILE A 126 15.71 -6.63 0.14
C ILE A 126 16.00 -5.14 -0.11
N PRO A 127 17.09 -4.79 -0.81
CA PRO A 127 17.35 -3.41 -1.18
C PRO A 127 16.23 -2.85 -2.06
N LEU A 128 15.73 -1.65 -1.75
CA LEU A 128 14.70 -0.98 -2.56
C LEU A 128 15.21 -0.66 -3.98
N MET A 129 16.50 -0.38 -4.09
CA MET A 129 17.19 -0.08 -5.33
C MET A 129 18.10 -1.26 -5.72
N ARG A 130 17.84 -1.82 -6.91
CA ARG A 130 18.60 -2.96 -7.47
C ARG A 130 19.01 -2.69 -8.92
N CYS A 131 19.53 -1.48 -9.17
CA CYS A 131 19.83 -1.01 -10.53
C CYS A 131 20.86 -1.88 -11.27
N ASP A 132 21.74 -2.57 -10.54
CA ASP A 132 22.78 -3.44 -11.11
C ASP A 132 22.24 -4.61 -11.95
N PHE A 133 20.96 -4.96 -11.80
CA PHE A 133 20.31 -5.98 -12.63
C PHE A 133 19.99 -5.48 -14.05
N HIS A 134 19.95 -4.16 -14.27
CA HIS A 134 19.61 -3.55 -15.56
C HIS A 134 20.87 -2.96 -16.22
N LYS A 135 21.77 -3.83 -16.68
CA LYS A 135 22.95 -3.40 -17.44
C LYS A 135 22.60 -3.28 -18.92
N THR A 136 23.00 -2.18 -19.53
CA THR A 136 23.05 -2.07 -21.00
C THR A 136 24.27 -2.82 -21.52
N ARG A 137 24.07 -3.63 -22.57
CA ARG A 137 25.15 -4.30 -23.29
C ARG A 137 25.88 -3.31 -24.20
#